data_AF-A0A950X140-F1
#
_entry.id   AF-A0A950X140-F1
#
_cell.length_a   1.000
_cell.length_b   1.000
_cell.length_c   1.000
_cell.angle_alpha   90.00
_cell.angle_beta   90.00
_cell.angle_gamma   90.00
#
_symmetry.space_group_name_H-M   'P 1'
#
loop_
_entity.id
_entity.type
_entity.pdbx_description
1 polymer ?
#
loop_
_entity_poly.entity_id
_entity_poly.type
_entity_poly.pdbx_seq_one_letter_code
_entity_poly.pdbx_strand_id
1 'polypeptide(L)'
;MTRNQRFGMNRRRLLQMLAALPFARGFLGRSAAAAATAPFSRVRPGDPQWPSDEAWQELGRRLEGRLIRVAPPLPAYFGAPSYLTKEIKNPYYLGDEVGLTQTLGWVGAWTSRPSVYAVAAKSAADVVVAVNFARTHKLRLVVKGGGHSYQGTSNAAGSLLIWTRPMSAVVLHDAFVGTGCEGQVAPQPAVSIEAGAIWGHVYNEVMVKAGR
;
A
#
# COMPACT_ATOMS: atom_id res chain seq x y z
N MET A 1 -7.45 13.95 -87.34
CA MET A 1 -7.25 12.53 -87.72
C MET A 1 -7.54 11.65 -86.53
N THR A 2 -8.65 10.94 -86.58
CA THR A 2 -9.11 9.93 -85.60
C THR A 2 -8.26 8.66 -85.70
N ARG A 3 -7.78 8.11 -84.59
CA ARG A 3 -7.30 6.72 -84.57
C ARG A 3 -7.76 6.00 -83.30
N ASN A 4 -8.85 5.26 -83.50
CA ASN A 4 -9.39 4.24 -82.60
C ASN A 4 -8.39 3.06 -82.55
N GLN A 5 -7.94 2.64 -81.37
CA GLN A 5 -7.33 1.31 -81.20
C GLN A 5 -8.00 0.56 -80.05
N ARG A 6 -8.56 -0.59 -80.42
CA ARG A 6 -9.31 -1.52 -79.55
C ARG A 6 -8.36 -2.20 -78.57
N PHE A 7 -8.79 -2.27 -77.31
CA PHE A 7 -8.19 -3.12 -76.29
C PHE A 7 -8.40 -4.61 -76.64
N GLY A 8 -7.32 -5.32 -76.92
CA GLY A 8 -7.30 -6.78 -76.97
C GLY A 8 -6.52 -7.33 -75.78
N MET A 9 -7.20 -7.70 -74.70
CA MET A 9 -6.55 -8.24 -73.51
C MET A 9 -6.09 -9.69 -73.77
N ASN A 10 -4.78 -9.93 -73.67
CA ASN A 10 -4.14 -11.19 -74.03
C ASN A 10 -4.51 -12.30 -73.02
N ARG A 11 -5.20 -13.36 -73.46
CA ARG A 11 -5.70 -14.47 -72.61
C ARG A 11 -4.60 -15.13 -71.76
N ARG A 12 -3.33 -15.06 -72.19
CA ARG A 12 -2.16 -15.52 -71.42
C ARG A 12 -1.84 -14.67 -70.19
N ARG A 13 -2.10 -13.36 -70.19
CA ARG A 13 -1.87 -12.50 -69.01
C ARG A 13 -2.92 -12.70 -67.92
N LEU A 14 -4.16 -13.05 -68.28
CA LEU A 14 -5.23 -13.35 -67.33
C LEU A 14 -4.95 -14.62 -66.53
N LEU A 15 -4.40 -15.65 -67.18
CA LEU A 15 -4.04 -16.92 -66.53
C LEU A 15 -2.79 -16.79 -65.64
N GLN A 16 -1.85 -15.90 -65.98
CA GLN A 16 -0.70 -15.60 -65.11
C GLN A 16 -1.11 -14.85 -63.82
N MET A 17 -2.16 -14.02 -63.86
CA MET A 17 -2.66 -13.36 -62.65
C MET A 17 -3.47 -14.29 -61.71
N LEU A 18 -4.03 -15.39 -62.23
CA LEU A 18 -4.81 -16.34 -61.41
C LEU A 18 -3.95 -17.37 -60.66
N ALA A 19 -2.71 -17.62 -61.10
CA ALA A 19 -1.81 -18.57 -60.44
C ALA A 19 -1.09 -18.00 -59.20
N ALA A 20 -1.17 -16.69 -58.95
CA ALA A 20 -0.55 -16.05 -57.78
C ALA A 20 -1.49 -15.92 -56.56
N LEU A 21 -2.77 -16.25 -56.71
CA LEU A 21 -3.78 -16.13 -55.65
C LEU A 21 -3.70 -17.17 -54.51
N PRO A 22 -3.04 -18.35 -54.62
CA PRO A 22 -2.84 -19.22 -53.46
C PRO A 22 -1.75 -18.73 -52.50
N PHE A 23 -0.85 -17.84 -52.95
CA PHE A 23 0.29 -17.36 -52.15
C PHE A 23 0.06 -16.02 -51.42
N ALA A 24 -1.09 -15.36 -51.64
CA ALA A 24 -1.44 -14.10 -50.97
C ALA A 24 -2.34 -14.28 -49.72
N ARG A 25 -2.56 -15.52 -49.25
CA ARG A 25 -3.37 -15.84 -48.05
C ARG A 25 -2.54 -16.19 -46.81
N GLY A 26 -1.22 -16.09 -46.88
CA GLY A 26 -0.31 -16.47 -45.78
C GLY A 26 0.15 -15.34 -44.84
N PHE A 27 -0.19 -14.07 -45.10
CA PHE A 27 0.37 -12.93 -44.35
C PHE A 27 -0.65 -11.99 -43.69
N LEU A 28 -1.90 -12.42 -43.50
CA LEU A 28 -2.73 -11.87 -42.44
C LEU A 28 -2.55 -12.74 -41.19
N GLY A 29 -1.32 -12.76 -40.68
CA GLY A 29 -1.11 -13.13 -39.29
C GLY A 29 -2.02 -12.23 -38.47
N ARG A 30 -2.93 -12.83 -37.68
CA ARG A 30 -3.57 -12.12 -36.58
C ARG A 30 -2.44 -11.53 -35.75
N SER A 31 -2.15 -10.25 -35.94
CA SER A 31 -1.51 -9.46 -34.90
C SER A 31 -2.52 -9.44 -33.76
N ALA A 32 -2.48 -10.47 -32.92
CA ALA A 32 -2.89 -10.31 -31.54
C ALA A 32 -1.94 -9.24 -31.00
N ALA A 33 -2.37 -7.98 -31.07
CA ALA A 33 -1.80 -6.97 -30.22
C ALA A 33 -2.02 -7.52 -28.81
N ALA A 34 -0.99 -8.14 -28.24
CA ALA A 34 -0.94 -8.40 -26.83
C ALA A 34 -1.15 -7.01 -26.23
N ALA A 35 -2.34 -6.76 -25.67
CA ALA A 35 -2.57 -5.57 -24.90
C ALA A 35 -1.54 -5.63 -23.78
N ALA A 36 -0.44 -4.90 -23.95
CA ALA A 36 0.56 -4.77 -22.91
C ALA A 36 -0.21 -4.21 -21.73
N THR A 37 -0.42 -5.03 -20.69
CA THR A 37 -0.98 -4.57 -19.44
C THR A 37 -0.12 -3.40 -19.00
N ALA A 38 -0.69 -2.20 -19.01
CA ALA A 38 0.02 -1.01 -18.60
C ALA A 38 0.68 -1.29 -17.24
N PRO A 39 1.95 -0.90 -17.04
CA PRO A 39 2.65 -1.19 -15.81
C PRO A 39 1.84 -0.63 -14.64
N PHE A 40 1.69 -1.42 -13.58
CA PHE A 40 0.99 -0.98 -12.39
C PHE A 40 1.70 0.25 -11.81
N SER A 41 1.08 1.41 -11.95
CA SER A 41 1.53 2.66 -11.33
C SER A 41 0.69 2.96 -10.10
N ARG A 42 1.36 3.44 -9.05
CA ARG A 42 0.70 3.90 -7.84
C ARG A 42 0.25 5.33 -8.02
N VAL A 43 -0.98 5.60 -7.61
CA VAL A 43 -1.59 6.92 -7.64
C VAL A 43 -1.03 7.78 -6.50
N ARG A 44 -0.73 9.04 -6.80
CA ARG A 44 -0.13 10.03 -5.89
C ARG A 44 -1.03 11.27 -5.77
N PRO A 45 -0.86 12.08 -4.71
CA PRO A 45 -1.56 13.35 -4.59
C PRO A 45 -1.30 14.23 -5.81
N GLY A 46 -2.36 14.76 -6.40
CA GLY A 46 -2.32 15.57 -7.63
C GLY A 46 -2.60 14.79 -8.92
N ASP A 47 -2.49 13.46 -8.90
CA ASP A 47 -2.90 12.65 -10.06
C ASP A 47 -4.42 12.73 -10.26
N PRO A 48 -4.93 12.74 -11.51
CA PRO A 48 -6.38 12.75 -11.76
C PRO A 48 -7.14 11.57 -11.15
N GLN A 49 -6.43 10.46 -10.86
CA GLN A 49 -6.99 9.25 -10.26
C GLN A 49 -6.90 9.24 -8.72
N TRP A 50 -6.33 10.29 -8.10
CA TRP A 50 -6.30 10.42 -6.64
C TRP A 50 -7.75 10.44 -6.10
N PRO A 51 -8.04 9.74 -4.99
CA PRO A 51 -9.39 9.69 -4.47
C PRO A 51 -9.91 11.11 -4.14
N SER A 52 -11.16 11.37 -4.51
CA SER A 52 -11.85 12.62 -4.19
C SER A 52 -12.09 12.75 -2.69
N ASP A 53 -12.46 13.95 -2.26
CA ASP A 53 -12.77 14.21 -0.85
C ASP A 53 -13.95 13.37 -0.36
N GLU A 54 -14.94 13.11 -1.21
CA GLU A 54 -16.08 12.23 -0.90
C GLU A 54 -15.62 10.78 -0.67
N ALA A 55 -14.67 10.28 -1.47
CA ALA A 55 -14.12 8.94 -1.30
C ALA A 55 -13.36 8.81 0.03
N TRP A 56 -12.61 9.85 0.43
CA TRP A 56 -11.95 9.90 1.73
C TRP A 56 -12.95 10.00 2.89
N GLN A 57 -14.01 10.78 2.75
CA GLN A 57 -15.08 10.89 3.75
C GLN A 57 -15.82 9.56 3.95
N GLU A 58 -16.13 8.85 2.87
CA GLU A 58 -16.77 7.54 2.95
C GLU A 58 -15.85 6.51 3.61
N LEU A 59 -14.55 6.51 3.29
CA LEU A 59 -13.57 5.70 4.02
C LEU A 59 -13.59 6.04 5.52
N GLY A 60 -13.62 7.33 5.87
CA GLY A 60 -13.74 7.80 7.25
C GLY A 60 -15.00 7.28 7.95
N ARG A 61 -16.15 7.29 7.27
CA ARG A 61 -17.42 6.75 7.77
C ARG A 61 -17.34 5.25 8.04
N ARG A 62 -16.77 4.49 7.10
CA ARG A 62 -16.57 3.03 7.23
C ARG A 62 -15.61 2.64 8.35
N LEU A 63 -14.69 3.55 8.69
CA LEU A 63 -13.75 3.41 9.79
C LEU A 63 -14.24 4.11 11.07
N GLU A 64 -15.51 4.54 11.13
CA GLU A 64 -16.12 5.20 12.29
C GLU A 64 -15.27 6.37 12.82
N GLY A 65 -14.76 7.20 11.92
CA GLY A 65 -13.95 8.38 12.26
C GLY A 65 -12.47 8.09 12.53
N ARG A 66 -11.99 6.85 12.36
CA ARG A 66 -10.57 6.47 12.56
C ARG A 66 -9.66 6.83 11.38
N LEU A 67 -10.14 7.61 10.41
CA LEU A 67 -9.32 8.16 9.32
C LEU A 67 -8.77 9.53 9.75
N ILE A 68 -7.45 9.68 9.69
CA ILE A 68 -6.72 10.89 10.08
C ILE A 68 -6.08 11.50 8.85
N ARG A 69 -6.27 12.80 8.63
CA ARG A 69 -5.45 13.58 7.71
C ARG A 69 -4.17 13.99 8.42
N VAL A 70 -3.04 13.45 8.00
CA VAL A 70 -1.78 13.59 8.73
C VAL A 70 -1.22 14.99 8.54
N ALA A 71 -0.99 15.69 9.64
CA ALA A 71 -0.32 16.98 9.62
C ALA A 71 1.16 16.82 9.24
N PRO A 72 1.76 17.81 8.56
CA PRO A 72 3.21 17.87 8.44
C PRO A 72 3.85 17.78 9.83
N PRO A 73 4.92 16.99 9.98
CA PRO A 73 5.41 16.55 11.28
C PRO A 73 5.92 17.72 12.14
N LEU A 74 6.27 18.86 11.52
CA LEU A 74 6.69 20.09 12.18
C LEU A 74 6.32 21.30 11.31
N PRO A 75 5.63 22.35 11.82
CA PRO A 75 5.82 23.68 11.27
C PRO A 75 7.30 24.07 11.46
N ALA A 76 7.87 24.77 10.49
CA ALA A 76 9.30 25.07 10.38
C ALA A 76 9.97 25.30 11.75
N TYR A 77 11.10 24.64 11.98
CA TYR A 77 11.94 24.68 13.18
C TYR A 77 12.33 26.10 13.68
N PHE A 78 11.98 27.14 12.93
CA PHE A 78 12.13 28.55 13.32
C PHE A 78 10.96 28.97 14.22
N GLY A 79 11.15 28.87 15.53
CA GLY A 79 10.20 29.37 16.54
C GLY A 79 9.40 28.32 17.30
N ALA A 80 9.78 27.03 17.22
CA ALA A 80 9.14 25.98 18.01
C ALA A 80 9.27 26.27 19.52
N PRO A 81 8.17 26.20 20.29
CA PRO A 81 8.23 26.41 21.73
C PRO A 81 9.07 25.32 22.42
N SER A 82 9.77 25.70 23.49
CA SER A 82 10.78 24.86 24.15
C SER A 82 10.26 23.50 24.63
N TYR A 83 8.96 23.36 24.96
CA TYR A 83 8.38 22.07 25.33
C TYR A 83 8.46 21.05 24.18
N LEU A 84 8.32 21.48 22.92
CA LEU A 84 8.39 20.58 21.75
C LEU A 84 9.79 19.95 21.61
N THR A 85 10.84 20.64 22.04
CA THR A 85 12.21 20.11 22.02
C THR A 85 12.46 18.98 23.03
N LYS A 86 11.65 18.89 24.09
CA LYS A 86 11.69 17.77 25.04
C LYS A 86 10.92 16.58 24.49
N GLU A 87 9.72 16.82 23.97
CA GLU A 87 8.87 15.77 23.41
C GLU A 87 9.50 15.08 22.19
N ILE A 88 10.21 15.83 21.33
CA ILE A 88 10.88 15.24 20.17
C ILE A 88 12.06 14.32 20.53
N LYS A 89 12.52 14.35 21.79
CA LYS A 89 13.53 13.41 22.32
C LYS A 89 12.89 12.21 23.02
N ASN A 90 11.58 12.23 23.24
CA ASN A 90 10.85 11.15 23.92
C ASN A 90 10.41 10.09 22.89
N PRO A 91 11.00 8.88 22.89
CA PRO A 91 10.68 7.84 21.92
C PRO A 91 9.22 7.36 22.00
N TYR A 92 8.59 7.43 23.18
CA TYR A 92 7.19 7.06 23.37
C TYR A 92 6.26 8.08 22.71
N TYR A 93 6.51 9.38 22.96
CA TYR A 93 5.78 10.47 22.30
C TYR A 93 5.88 10.34 20.77
N LEU A 94 7.10 10.17 20.23
CA LEU A 94 7.29 10.01 18.78
C LEU A 94 6.54 8.81 18.19
N GLY A 95 6.42 7.72 18.96
CA GLY A 95 5.69 6.52 18.55
C GLY A 95 4.17 6.70 18.56
N ASP A 96 3.67 7.54 19.47
CA ASP A 96 2.26 7.86 19.66
C ASP A 96 1.78 8.96 18.69
N GLU A 97 2.70 9.64 18.02
CA GLU A 97 2.39 10.59 16.96
C GLU A 97 2.30 9.92 15.58
N VAL A 98 1.17 10.11 14.89
CA VAL A 98 0.87 9.43 13.60
C VAL A 98 1.85 9.80 12.49
N GLY A 99 2.35 11.04 12.48
CA GLY A 99 3.24 11.57 11.45
C GLY A 99 4.74 11.49 11.79
N LEU A 100 5.09 11.07 13.00
CA LEU A 100 6.47 11.03 13.47
C LEU A 100 7.08 9.63 13.42
N THR A 101 8.41 9.62 13.31
CA THR A 101 9.28 8.45 13.34
C THR A 101 10.51 8.78 14.18
N GLN A 102 11.06 7.78 14.88
CA GLN A 102 12.23 8.01 15.74
C GLN A 102 13.52 8.28 14.95
N THR A 103 13.60 7.75 13.73
CA THR A 103 14.62 8.12 12.76
C THR A 103 14.03 9.05 11.73
N LEU A 104 14.67 10.20 11.50
CA LEU A 104 14.22 11.20 10.53
C LEU A 104 14.81 11.00 9.13
N GLY A 105 15.72 10.04 8.98
CA GLY A 105 16.37 9.74 7.71
C GLY A 105 17.81 9.29 7.89
N TRP A 106 18.47 9.05 6.76
CA TRP A 106 19.91 8.91 6.67
C TRP A 106 20.41 9.69 5.44
N VAL A 107 21.48 10.47 5.63
CA VAL A 107 21.97 11.43 4.62
C VAL A 107 22.29 10.70 3.32
N GLY A 108 21.69 11.15 2.21
CA GLY A 108 21.87 10.53 0.89
C GLY A 108 21.07 9.25 0.65
N ALA A 109 20.31 8.75 1.63
CA ALA A 109 19.52 7.53 1.48
C ALA A 109 17.99 7.79 1.56
N TRP A 110 17.51 8.35 2.67
CA TRP A 110 16.08 8.63 2.85
C TRP A 110 15.84 9.73 3.88
N THR A 111 14.64 10.32 3.83
CA THR A 111 14.16 11.30 4.79
C THR A 111 12.73 10.93 5.18
N SER A 112 12.37 11.12 6.44
CA SER A 112 11.03 10.84 6.93
C SER A 112 10.02 11.76 6.26
N ARG A 113 9.05 11.18 5.57
CA ARG A 113 7.96 11.88 4.92
C ARG A 113 6.66 11.12 5.23
N PRO A 114 5.78 11.65 6.08
CA PRO A 114 4.58 10.93 6.47
C PRO A 114 3.61 10.75 5.29
N SER A 115 2.73 9.77 5.46
CA SER A 115 1.57 9.54 4.60
C SER A 115 0.62 10.74 4.63
N VAL A 116 -0.24 10.87 3.61
CA VAL A 116 -1.22 11.99 3.57
C VAL A 116 -2.40 11.69 4.49
N TYR A 117 -2.83 10.44 4.48
CA TYR A 117 -3.86 9.91 5.37
C TYR A 117 -3.33 8.72 6.15
N ALA A 118 -3.90 8.51 7.33
CA ALA A 118 -3.63 7.38 8.18
C ALA A 118 -4.93 6.79 8.73
N VAL A 119 -4.98 5.46 8.83
CA VAL A 119 -6.04 4.72 9.52
C VAL A 119 -5.50 4.32 10.88
N ALA A 120 -6.07 4.87 11.95
CA ALA A 120 -5.79 4.46 13.33
C ALA A 120 -6.51 3.13 13.62
N ALA A 121 -5.94 2.04 13.11
CA ALA A 121 -6.56 0.73 13.17
C ALA A 121 -6.68 0.24 14.62
N LYS A 122 -7.84 -0.33 14.95
CA LYS A 122 -8.10 -1.00 16.24
C LYS A 122 -8.46 -2.47 16.07
N SER A 123 -8.69 -2.91 14.84
CA SER A 123 -9.14 -4.25 14.53
C SER A 123 -8.62 -4.73 13.17
N ALA A 124 -8.67 -6.05 12.95
CA ALA A 124 -8.43 -6.62 11.64
C ALA A 124 -9.41 -6.08 10.58
N ALA A 125 -10.65 -5.74 10.97
CA ALA A 125 -11.64 -5.18 10.07
C ALA A 125 -11.22 -3.80 9.54
N ASP A 126 -10.68 -2.92 10.40
CA ASP A 126 -10.16 -1.62 9.96
C ASP A 126 -9.00 -1.79 8.96
N VAL A 127 -8.10 -2.74 9.23
CA VAL A 127 -6.97 -3.08 8.33
C VAL A 127 -7.49 -3.55 6.96
N VAL A 128 -8.48 -4.44 6.95
CA VAL A 128 -9.09 -4.94 5.71
C VAL A 128 -9.75 -3.81 4.92
N VAL A 129 -10.48 -2.91 5.58
CA VAL A 129 -11.09 -1.72 4.93
C VAL A 129 -10.02 -0.85 4.29
N ALA A 130 -8.92 -0.55 5.01
CA ALA A 130 -7.81 0.25 4.52
C ALA A 130 -7.08 -0.39 3.34
N VAL A 131 -6.77 -1.70 3.42
CA VAL A 131 -6.12 -2.46 2.34
C VAL A 131 -7.00 -2.48 1.09
N ASN A 132 -8.29 -2.74 1.24
CA ASN A 132 -9.23 -2.78 0.12
C ASN A 132 -9.35 -1.40 -0.55
N PHE A 133 -9.41 -0.32 0.23
CA PHE A 133 -9.41 1.05 -0.29
C PHE A 133 -8.11 1.34 -1.06
N ALA A 134 -6.95 1.07 -0.46
CA ALA A 134 -5.65 1.27 -1.12
C ALA A 134 -5.52 0.47 -2.42
N ARG A 135 -6.00 -0.78 -2.44
CA ARG A 135 -6.00 -1.62 -3.65
C ARG A 135 -6.89 -1.03 -4.74
N THR A 136 -8.11 -0.64 -4.39
CA THR A 136 -9.10 -0.07 -5.33
C THR A 136 -8.58 1.22 -5.97
N HIS A 137 -7.97 2.09 -5.17
CA HIS A 137 -7.44 3.38 -5.61
C HIS A 137 -5.96 3.35 -6.00
N LYS A 138 -5.34 2.17 -6.07
CA LYS A 138 -3.92 1.95 -6.42
C LYS A 138 -2.95 2.80 -5.59
N LEU A 139 -3.28 3.07 -4.33
CA LEU A 139 -2.46 3.88 -3.44
C LEU A 139 -1.20 3.12 -3.01
N ARG A 140 -0.16 3.85 -2.65
CA ARG A 140 0.91 3.28 -1.82
C ARG A 140 0.33 3.03 -0.42
N LEU A 141 0.49 1.80 0.07
CA LEU A 141 0.14 1.42 1.44
C LEU A 141 1.42 1.37 2.28
N VAL A 142 1.36 1.91 3.49
CA VAL A 142 2.45 1.89 4.47
C VAL A 142 1.89 1.34 5.78
N VAL A 143 2.72 0.67 6.58
CA VAL A 143 2.36 0.19 7.92
C VAL A 143 3.32 0.79 8.94
N LYS A 144 2.77 1.28 10.07
CA LYS A 144 3.56 1.82 11.19
C LYS A 144 2.94 1.36 12.52
N GLY A 145 3.75 0.78 13.39
CA GLY A 145 3.47 0.68 14.83
C GLY A 145 4.05 1.91 15.54
N GLY A 146 5.18 1.72 16.24
CA GLY A 146 5.90 2.78 16.98
C GLY A 146 6.91 3.62 16.17
N GLY A 147 7.05 3.43 14.85
CA GLY A 147 7.91 4.30 14.02
C GLY A 147 9.43 4.17 14.23
N HIS A 148 9.91 2.99 14.68
CA HIS A 148 11.32 2.68 14.96
C HIS A 148 12.18 2.29 13.72
N SER A 149 11.65 2.38 12.49
CA SER A 149 12.37 1.91 11.30
C SER A 149 13.56 2.80 10.95
N TYR A 150 14.78 2.26 11.05
CA TYR A 150 16.02 2.92 10.62
C TYR A 150 16.17 2.99 9.09
N GLN A 151 15.49 2.11 8.35
CA GLN A 151 15.53 2.05 6.89
C GLN A 151 14.40 2.87 6.23
N GLY A 152 13.53 3.51 7.02
CA GLY A 152 12.43 4.31 6.50
C GLY A 152 11.25 3.50 5.96
N THR A 153 11.16 2.21 6.28
CA THR A 153 10.10 1.30 5.78
C THR A 153 8.72 1.54 6.38
N SER A 154 8.62 2.42 7.38
CA SER A 154 7.37 2.78 8.08
C SER A 154 6.85 4.19 7.77
N ASN A 155 7.40 4.84 6.74
CA ASN A 155 6.90 6.13 6.24
C ASN A 155 6.98 6.19 4.71
N ALA A 156 6.09 6.97 4.09
CA ALA A 156 6.23 7.38 2.70
C ALA A 156 5.31 8.55 2.36
N ALA A 157 5.83 9.53 1.63
CA ALA A 157 5.01 10.59 1.05
C ALA A 157 3.95 10.03 0.08
N GLY A 158 2.79 10.70 0.00
CA GLY A 158 1.76 10.41 -1.00
C GLY A 158 1.12 9.03 -0.85
N SER A 159 1.05 8.52 0.37
CA SER A 159 0.55 7.18 0.68
C SER A 159 -0.60 7.20 1.69
N LEU A 160 -1.23 6.04 1.88
CA LEU A 160 -2.14 5.74 2.99
C LEU A 160 -1.40 4.90 4.03
N LEU A 161 -1.38 5.36 5.27
CA LEU A 161 -0.80 4.65 6.41
C LEU A 161 -1.84 3.78 7.11
N ILE A 162 -1.51 2.54 7.42
CA ILE A 162 -2.17 1.74 8.46
C ILE A 162 -1.33 1.90 9.73
N TRP A 163 -1.87 2.63 10.70
CA TRP A 163 -1.21 2.88 11.97
C TRP A 163 -1.76 1.93 13.01
N THR A 164 -0.96 0.91 13.37
CA THR A 164 -1.38 -0.18 14.27
C THR A 164 -1.16 0.14 15.74
N ARG A 165 -0.54 1.28 16.08
CA ARG A 165 -0.23 1.67 17.47
C ARG A 165 -1.42 1.54 18.44
N PRO A 166 -2.68 1.83 18.06
CA PRO A 166 -3.83 1.63 18.95
C PRO A 166 -4.19 0.16 19.26
N MET A 167 -3.69 -0.81 18.48
CA MET A 167 -3.90 -2.25 18.71
C MET A 167 -2.86 -2.75 19.74
N SER A 168 -3.13 -2.58 21.03
CA SER A 168 -2.14 -2.84 22.09
C SER A 168 -2.52 -3.92 23.09
N ALA A 169 -3.54 -4.74 22.82
CA ALA A 169 -3.94 -5.79 23.75
C ALA A 169 -2.87 -6.87 23.92
N VAL A 170 -2.78 -7.41 25.14
CA VAL A 170 -1.91 -8.53 25.52
C VAL A 170 -2.80 -9.53 26.26
N VAL A 171 -2.93 -10.73 25.72
CA VAL A 171 -3.80 -11.78 26.24
C VAL A 171 -2.96 -13.01 26.56
N LEU A 172 -2.97 -13.44 27.82
CA LEU A 172 -2.29 -14.63 28.26
C LEU A 172 -3.19 -15.86 28.08
N HIS A 173 -2.58 -16.97 27.69
CA HIS A 173 -3.21 -18.28 27.54
C HIS A 173 -2.44 -19.27 28.38
N ASP A 174 -3.15 -20.11 29.14
CA ASP A 174 -2.51 -21.08 30.06
C ASP A 174 -2.23 -22.40 29.37
N ALA A 175 -3.10 -22.77 28.43
CA ALA A 175 -3.10 -24.04 27.73
C ALA A 175 -3.41 -23.81 26.25
N PHE A 176 -2.57 -23.01 25.57
CA PHE A 176 -2.70 -22.76 24.14
C PHE A 176 -2.31 -24.01 23.33
N VAL A 177 -3.12 -24.30 22.32
CA VAL A 177 -2.84 -25.29 21.28
C VAL A 177 -3.05 -24.58 19.94
N GLY A 178 -2.04 -24.64 19.07
CA GLY A 178 -2.14 -24.07 17.73
C GLY A 178 -3.20 -24.80 16.92
N THR A 179 -3.92 -24.06 16.08
CA THR A 179 -4.92 -24.64 15.17
C THR A 179 -4.28 -25.71 14.28
N GLY A 180 -4.84 -26.91 14.27
CA GLY A 180 -4.31 -28.06 13.54
C GLY A 180 -3.32 -28.93 14.33
N CYS A 181 -2.97 -28.53 15.56
CA CYS A 181 -2.10 -29.29 16.46
C CYS A 181 -2.88 -30.04 17.56
N GLU A 182 -4.22 -30.07 17.49
CA GLU A 182 -5.08 -30.68 18.50
C GLU A 182 -4.76 -32.17 18.66
N GLY A 183 -4.48 -32.60 19.89
CA GLY A 183 -4.10 -33.98 20.20
C GLY A 183 -2.71 -34.41 19.71
N GLN A 184 -1.98 -33.54 19.01
CA GLN A 184 -0.61 -33.80 18.52
C GLN A 184 0.45 -33.15 19.40
N VAL A 185 0.14 -31.99 19.98
CA VAL A 185 1.04 -31.23 20.84
C VAL A 185 0.37 -30.97 22.19
N ALA A 186 1.12 -31.13 23.28
CA ALA A 186 0.63 -30.80 24.61
C ALA A 186 0.36 -29.28 24.73
N PRO A 187 -0.72 -28.85 25.41
CA PRO A 187 -0.99 -27.43 25.62
C PRO A 187 0.17 -26.72 26.34
N GLN A 188 0.46 -25.48 25.95
CA GLN A 188 1.52 -24.67 26.55
C GLN A 188 1.04 -23.28 26.91
N PRO A 189 1.65 -22.63 27.92
CA PRO A 189 1.45 -21.21 28.15
C PRO A 189 1.86 -20.40 26.92
N ALA A 190 1.03 -19.45 26.52
CA ALA A 190 1.31 -18.56 25.39
C ALA A 190 0.77 -17.15 25.66
N VAL A 191 1.19 -16.19 24.84
CA VAL A 191 0.71 -14.80 24.89
C VAL A 191 0.36 -14.35 23.48
N SER A 192 -0.86 -13.87 23.28
CA SER A 192 -1.25 -13.14 22.08
C SER A 192 -1.02 -11.64 22.29
N ILE A 193 -0.31 -11.02 21.36
CA ILE A 193 0.09 -9.62 21.43
C ILE A 193 -0.39 -8.91 20.16
N GLU A 194 -1.13 -7.82 20.31
CA GLU A 194 -1.56 -7.02 19.16
C GLU A 194 -0.41 -6.20 18.55
N ALA A 195 -0.54 -5.87 17.26
CA ALA A 195 0.54 -5.34 16.43
C ALA A 195 1.08 -3.94 16.81
N GLY A 196 0.40 -3.23 17.72
CA GLY A 196 0.79 -1.92 18.25
C GLY A 196 1.34 -1.94 19.67
N ALA A 197 1.31 -3.10 20.34
CA ALA A 197 1.85 -3.24 21.68
C ALA A 197 3.36 -2.96 21.70
N ILE A 198 3.81 -2.28 22.75
CA ILE A 198 5.23 -2.06 23.02
C ILE A 198 5.72 -3.06 24.06
N TRP A 199 6.98 -3.50 23.93
CA TRP A 199 7.56 -4.51 24.82
C TRP A 199 7.46 -4.15 26.31
N GLY A 200 7.55 -2.86 26.66
CA GLY A 200 7.34 -2.43 28.04
C GLY A 200 5.97 -2.83 28.61
N HIS A 201 4.89 -2.70 27.82
CA HIS A 201 3.55 -3.13 28.24
C HIS A 201 3.46 -4.66 28.30
N VAL A 202 4.05 -5.35 27.33
CA VAL A 202 4.07 -6.82 27.30
C VAL A 202 4.77 -7.38 28.55
N TYR A 203 5.94 -6.85 28.90
CA TYR A 203 6.66 -7.27 30.11
C TYR A 203 5.88 -6.95 31.38
N ASN A 204 5.19 -5.81 31.44
CA ASN A 204 4.34 -5.49 32.57
C ASN A 204 3.18 -6.50 32.75
N GLU A 205 2.48 -6.84 31.67
CA GLU A 205 1.37 -7.80 31.76
C GLU A 205 1.86 -9.23 32.07
N VAL A 206 2.94 -9.67 31.43
CA VAL A 206 3.42 -11.06 31.55
C VAL A 206 4.25 -11.29 32.81
N MET A 207 5.26 -10.46 33.04
CA MET A 207 6.23 -10.68 34.12
C MET A 207 5.72 -10.10 35.44
N VAL A 208 5.24 -8.84 35.43
CA VAL A 208 4.91 -8.11 36.66
C VAL A 208 3.54 -8.52 37.19
N LYS A 209 2.51 -8.53 36.33
CA LYS A 209 1.14 -8.82 36.75
C LYS A 209 0.84 -10.32 36.83
N ALA A 210 1.25 -11.09 35.83
CA ALA A 210 0.96 -12.52 35.78
C ALA A 210 2.04 -13.41 36.41
N GLY A 211 3.22 -12.86 36.73
CA GLY A 211 4.29 -13.59 37.43
C GLY A 211 4.89 -14.74 36.63
N ARG A 212 4.92 -14.64 35.30
CA ARG A 212 5.51 -15.65 34.39
C ARG A 212 6.90 -15.26 33.92
#